data_AF-A0A5S3X6H8-F1
#
_entry.id   AF-A0A5S3X6H8-F1
#
_cell.length_a   1.000
_cell.length_b   1.000
_cell.length_c   1.000
_cell.angle_alpha   90.00
_cell.angle_beta   90.00
_cell.angle_gamma   90.00
#
_symmetry.space_group_name_H-M   'P 1'
#
loop_
_entity.id
_entity.type
_entity.pdbx_description
1 polymer ?
#
loop_
_entity_poly.entity_id
_entity_poly.type
_entity_poly.pdbx_seq_one_letter_code
_entity_poly.pdbx_strand_id
1 'polypeptide(L)'
;MVINSLLQSWGEIVRAAAKHNIKRIDRLLGNTAMHNDRLAIYRFHARLICSANPMPILLVDWADVREQLRLMTLRTSVSIQGRSMIVYERTFTFAQYNSPKSHHLFLDELAITLP
;
A
#
# COMPACT_ATOMS: atom_id res chain seq x y z
N MET A 1 29.17 23.71 -27.95
CA MET A 1 29.69 22.42 -27.47
C MET A 1 29.44 22.19 -25.98
N VAL A 2 29.58 23.20 -25.10
CA VAL A 2 29.42 23.07 -23.63
C VAL A 2 27.97 22.82 -23.15
N ILE A 3 26.96 23.40 -23.79
CA ILE A 3 25.55 23.24 -23.38
C ILE A 3 25.06 21.80 -23.59
N ASN A 4 25.43 21.17 -24.71
CA ASN A 4 25.04 19.78 -25.00
C ASN A 4 25.74 18.77 -24.08
N SER A 5 27.01 19.00 -23.72
CA SER A 5 27.72 18.13 -22.77
C SER A 5 27.16 18.25 -21.35
N LEU A 6 26.72 19.45 -20.94
CA LEU A 6 26.00 19.65 -19.69
C LEU A 6 24.63 18.94 -19.74
N LEU A 7 23.80 19.18 -20.75
CA LEU A 7 22.49 18.51 -20.86
C LEU A 7 22.60 16.97 -20.83
N GLN A 8 23.63 16.41 -21.45
CA GLN A 8 23.90 14.98 -21.44
C GLN A 8 24.34 14.48 -20.05
N SER A 9 25.25 15.19 -19.39
CA SER A 9 25.67 14.89 -18.01
C SER A 9 24.52 15.01 -17.00
N TRP A 10 23.67 16.02 -17.14
CA TRP A 10 22.47 16.18 -16.32
C TRP A 10 21.48 15.04 -16.53
N GLY A 11 21.28 14.60 -17.77
CA GLY A 11 20.45 13.43 -18.09
C GLY A 11 20.97 12.13 -17.46
N GLU A 12 22.29 11.94 -17.42
CA GLU A 12 22.92 10.78 -16.76
C GLU A 12 22.77 10.82 -15.24
N ILE A 13 22.92 11.99 -14.62
CA ILE A 13 22.72 12.17 -13.17
C ILE A 13 21.28 11.87 -12.77
N VAL A 14 20.30 12.38 -13.52
CA VAL A 14 18.87 12.11 -13.25
C VAL A 14 18.58 10.61 -13.38
N ARG A 15 19.14 9.94 -14.40
CA ARG A 15 19.01 8.48 -14.57
C ARG A 15 19.67 7.71 -13.44
N ALA A 16 20.86 8.12 -12.99
CA ALA A 16 21.55 7.51 -11.87
C ALA A 16 20.74 7.67 -10.57
N ALA A 17 20.23 8.87 -10.28
CA ALA A 17 19.38 9.14 -9.14
C ALA A 17 18.09 8.30 -9.18
N ALA A 18 17.42 8.21 -10.34
CA ALA A 18 16.24 7.37 -10.51
C ALA A 18 16.57 5.89 -10.25
N LYS A 19 17.67 5.38 -10.81
CA LYS A 19 18.16 4.01 -10.56
C LYS A 19 18.44 3.75 -9.09
N HIS A 20 19.05 4.70 -8.39
CA HIS A 20 19.30 4.58 -6.95
C HIS A 20 18.01 4.60 -6.14
N ASN A 21 17.03 5.42 -6.51
CA ASN A 21 15.74 5.48 -5.85
C ASN A 21 14.94 4.19 -6.05
N ILE A 22 14.93 3.62 -7.26
CA ILE A 22 14.31 2.30 -7.52
C ILE A 22 14.96 1.24 -6.62
N LYS A 23 16.29 1.18 -6.56
CA LYS A 23 17.00 0.25 -5.67
C LYS A 23 16.73 0.50 -4.18
N ARG A 24 16.42 1.72 -3.78
CA ARG A 24 16.03 2.02 -2.38
C ARG A 24 14.65 1.47 -2.09
N ILE A 25 13.70 1.68 -3.00
CA ILE A 25 12.35 1.10 -2.88
C ILE A 25 12.41 -0.43 -2.90
N ASP A 26 13.19 -1.06 -3.78
CA ASP A 26 13.36 -2.53 -3.76
C ASP A 26 13.86 -3.06 -2.42
N ARG A 27 14.86 -2.39 -1.82
CA ARG A 27 15.37 -2.77 -0.49
C ARG A 27 14.34 -2.53 0.61
N LEU A 28 13.55 -1.47 0.51
CA LEU A 28 12.48 -1.17 1.44
C LEU A 28 11.37 -2.24 1.38
N LEU A 29 10.95 -2.61 0.17
CA LEU A 29 9.94 -3.66 -0.07
C LEU A 29 10.42 -5.05 0.39
N GLY A 30 11.71 -5.33 0.27
CA GLY A 30 12.34 -6.56 0.77
C GLY A 30 12.65 -6.56 2.28
N ASN A 31 12.38 -5.48 3.01
CA ASN A 31 12.72 -5.37 4.43
C ASN A 31 11.67 -6.09 5.30
N THR A 32 12.06 -7.24 5.86
CA THR A 32 11.20 -8.07 6.71
C THR A 32 10.80 -7.39 8.02
N ALA A 33 11.68 -6.56 8.60
CA ALA A 33 11.34 -5.81 9.82
C ALA A 33 10.21 -4.82 9.54
N MET A 34 10.29 -4.07 8.44
CA MET A 34 9.21 -3.18 8.01
C MET A 34 7.91 -3.95 7.74
N HIS A 35 7.99 -5.13 7.13
CA HIS A 35 6.81 -5.96 6.88
C HIS A 35 6.13 -6.43 8.17
N ASN A 36 6.91 -6.73 9.21
CA ASN A 36 6.38 -7.06 10.53
C ASN A 36 5.67 -5.85 11.16
N ASP A 37 6.21 -4.64 10.95
CA ASP A 37 5.65 -3.38 11.45
C ASP A 37 4.53 -2.81 10.58
N ARG A 38 4.09 -3.52 9.52
CA ARG A 38 3.09 -3.01 8.56
C ARG A 38 1.80 -2.53 9.22
N LEU A 39 1.34 -3.19 10.29
CA LEU A 39 0.13 -2.79 11.02
C LEU A 39 0.32 -1.43 11.70
N ALA A 40 1.52 -1.14 12.23
CA ALA A 40 1.83 0.16 12.81
C ALA A 40 1.81 1.27 11.74
N ILE A 41 2.29 0.97 10.53
CA ILE A 41 2.25 1.90 9.38
C ILE A 41 0.80 2.16 8.97
N TYR A 42 -0.01 1.11 8.83
CA TYR A 42 -1.45 1.27 8.53
C TYR A 42 -2.18 2.06 9.62
N ARG A 43 -1.90 1.82 10.91
CA ARG A 43 -2.48 2.58 12.03
C ARG A 43 -2.16 4.07 11.94
N PHE A 44 -0.90 4.40 11.67
CA PHE A 44 -0.49 5.79 11.47
C PHE A 44 -1.25 6.43 10.29
N HIS A 45 -1.38 5.70 9.18
CA HIS A 45 -2.08 6.19 7.99
C HIS A 45 -3.59 6.35 8.23
N ALA A 46 -4.23 5.36 8.86
CA ALA A 46 -5.64 5.37 9.21
C ALA A 46 -5.98 6.54 10.15
N ARG A 47 -5.14 6.83 11.13
CA ARG A 47 -5.28 8.03 11.98
C ARG A 47 -5.28 9.31 11.16
N LEU A 48 -4.36 9.45 10.21
CA LEU A 48 -4.29 10.65 9.38
C LEU A 48 -5.56 10.81 8.52
N ILE A 49 -5.98 9.73 7.86
CA ILE A 49 -7.16 9.68 6.98
C ILE A 49 -8.46 9.91 7.74
N CYS A 50 -8.65 9.22 8.86
CA CYS A 50 -9.92 9.20 9.59
C CYS A 50 -10.02 10.31 10.65
N SER A 51 -8.94 11.04 10.95
CA SER A 51 -8.94 12.09 11.99
C SER A 51 -9.99 13.18 11.80
N ALA A 52 -10.34 13.51 10.56
CA ALA A 52 -11.26 14.61 10.25
C ALA A 52 -12.74 14.18 10.27
N ASN A 53 -13.04 12.88 10.28
CA ASN A 53 -14.41 12.37 10.27
C ASN A 53 -14.60 11.33 11.40
N PRO A 54 -15.38 11.65 12.44
CA PRO A 54 -15.59 10.73 13.57
C PRO A 54 -16.37 9.47 13.19
N MET A 55 -17.04 9.43 12.03
CA MET A 55 -17.77 8.26 11.55
C MET A 55 -17.58 8.05 10.04
N PRO A 56 -16.42 7.54 9.60
CA PRO A 56 -16.18 7.26 8.19
C PRO A 56 -16.98 6.06 7.71
N ILE A 57 -17.55 6.15 6.50
CA ILE A 57 -18.12 5.00 5.81
C ILE A 57 -16.96 4.24 5.15
N LEU A 58 -16.75 3.01 5.60
CA LEU A 58 -15.72 2.12 5.09
C LEU A 58 -16.32 1.16 4.06
N LEU A 59 -15.74 1.14 2.86
CA LEU A 59 -16.09 0.21 1.80
C LEU A 59 -15.10 -0.95 1.82
N VAL A 60 -15.61 -2.18 1.84
CA VAL A 60 -14.79 -3.40 1.88
C VAL A 60 -15.04 -4.22 0.62
N ASP A 61 -13.98 -4.48 -0.15
CA ASP A 61 -14.05 -5.22 -1.41
C ASP A 61 -12.84 -6.14 -1.60
N TRP A 62 -13.07 -7.22 -2.37
CA TRP A 62 -12.01 -8.08 -2.85
C TRP A 62 -11.45 -7.56 -4.17
N ALA A 63 -10.12 -7.64 -4.33
CA ALA A 63 -9.40 -7.33 -5.55
C ALA A 63 -8.42 -8.45 -5.91
N ASP A 64 -8.33 -8.81 -7.19
CA ASP A 64 -7.28 -9.70 -7.69
C ASP A 64 -6.00 -8.91 -7.93
N VAL A 65 -4.89 -9.33 -7.31
CA VAL A 65 -3.59 -8.67 -7.47
C VAL A 65 -2.88 -9.16 -8.72
N ARG A 66 -2.97 -10.47 -9.00
CA ARG A 66 -2.39 -11.14 -10.18
C ARG A 66 -3.05 -12.52 -10.33
N GLU A 67 -3.82 -12.69 -11.39
CA GLU A 67 -4.50 -13.94 -11.74
C GLU A 67 -3.55 -15.16 -11.74
N GLN A 68 -2.34 -14.98 -12.27
CA GLN A 68 -1.31 -16.03 -12.35
C GLN A 68 -0.77 -16.45 -10.98
N LEU A 69 -0.69 -15.52 -10.01
CA LEU A 69 -0.19 -15.80 -8.67
C LEU A 69 -1.27 -16.29 -7.72
N ARG A 70 -2.55 -16.26 -8.16
CA ARG A 70 -3.71 -16.69 -7.36
C ARG A 70 -3.74 -16.00 -5.99
N LEU A 71 -3.43 -14.70 -5.96
CA LEU A 71 -3.45 -13.87 -4.77
C LEU A 71 -4.64 -12.91 -4.82
N MET A 72 -5.48 -12.96 -3.78
CA MET A 72 -6.65 -12.12 -3.62
C MET A 72 -6.41 -11.17 -2.45
N THR A 73 -6.70 -9.90 -2.62
CA THR A 73 -6.57 -8.90 -1.56
C THR A 73 -7.95 -8.45 -1.12
N LEU A 74 -8.20 -8.51 0.18
CA LEU A 74 -9.33 -7.84 0.80
C LEU A 74 -8.84 -6.46 1.26
N ARG A 75 -9.55 -5.40 0.86
CA ARG A 75 -9.17 -4.03 1.19
C ARG A 75 -10.34 -3.25 1.74
N THR A 76 -10.03 -2.31 2.61
CA THR A 76 -10.97 -1.33 3.14
C THR A 76 -10.54 0.05 2.67
N SER A 77 -11.49 0.79 2.11
CA SER A 77 -11.27 2.16 1.66
C SER A 77 -12.31 3.13 2.21
N VAL A 78 -11.94 4.40 2.25
CA VAL A 78 -12.84 5.51 2.56
C VAL A 78 -12.80 6.52 1.41
N SER A 79 -13.94 7.16 1.12
CA SER A 79 -14.00 8.24 0.14
C SER A 79 -13.58 9.57 0.77
N ILE A 80 -12.50 10.16 0.27
CA ILE A 80 -12.04 11.50 0.65
C ILE A 80 -12.01 12.35 -0.61
N GLN A 81 -12.79 13.44 -0.62
CA GLN A 81 -12.88 14.38 -1.75
C GLN A 81 -13.12 13.67 -3.10
N GLY A 82 -13.98 12.64 -3.10
CA GLY A 82 -14.31 11.85 -4.29
C GLY A 82 -13.24 10.83 -4.71
N ARG A 83 -12.20 10.61 -3.91
CA ARG A 83 -11.17 9.60 -4.15
C ARG A 83 -11.26 8.48 -3.12
N SER A 84 -11.16 7.24 -3.60
CA SER A 84 -11.02 6.07 -2.72
C SER A 84 -9.60 6.02 -2.17
N MET A 85 -9.47 6.10 -0.85
CA MET A 85 -8.21 6.00 -0.11
C MET A 85 -8.21 4.69 0.67
N ILE A 86 -7.19 3.85 0.45
CA ILE A 86 -7.06 2.57 1.18
C ILE A 86 -6.64 2.85 2.61
N VAL A 87 -7.44 2.34 3.55
CA VAL A 87 -7.18 2.43 5.00
C VAL A 87 -6.36 1.22 5.44
N TYR A 88 -6.76 0.04 4.97
CA TYR A 88 -6.12 -1.22 5.30
C TYR A 88 -6.35 -2.23 4.17
N GLU A 89 -5.38 -3.11 3.95
CA GLU A 89 -5.52 -4.23 3.02
C GLU A 89 -4.73 -5.45 3.50
N ARG A 90 -5.23 -6.63 3.11
CA ARG A 90 -4.57 -7.91 3.39
C ARG A 90 -4.69 -8.85 2.21
N THR A 91 -3.57 -9.46 1.87
CA THR A 91 -3.50 -10.47 0.81
C THR A 91 -3.70 -11.86 1.36
N PHE A 92 -4.42 -12.67 0.59
CA PHE A 92 -4.77 -14.05 0.85
C PHE A 92 -4.47 -14.90 -0.39
N THR A 93 -4.32 -16.19 -0.18
CA THR A 93 -4.31 -17.15 -1.30
C THR A 93 -5.72 -17.32 -1.87
N PHE A 94 -5.83 -17.75 -3.11
CA PHE A 94 -7.13 -18.00 -3.74
C PHE A 94 -7.98 -19.04 -3.00
N ALA A 95 -7.35 -20.03 -2.34
CA ALA A 95 -8.07 -21.01 -1.52
C ALA A 95 -8.80 -20.39 -0.32
N GLN A 96 -8.39 -19.18 0.07
CA GLN A 96 -8.95 -18.42 1.19
C GLN A 96 -9.94 -17.33 0.72
N TYR A 97 -10.15 -17.22 -0.60
CA TYR A 97 -11.08 -16.27 -1.20
C TYR A 97 -12.49 -16.51 -0.70
N ASN A 98 -13.18 -15.42 -0.33
CA ASN A 98 -14.54 -15.44 0.17
C ASN A 98 -14.79 -16.39 1.36
N SER A 99 -13.74 -16.72 2.13
CA SER A 99 -13.88 -17.56 3.32
C SER A 99 -14.19 -16.73 4.57
N PRO A 100 -15.06 -17.20 5.48
CA PRO A 100 -15.35 -16.50 6.73
C PRO A 100 -14.10 -16.27 7.59
N LYS A 101 -13.17 -17.23 7.58
CA LYS A 101 -11.90 -17.13 8.32
C LYS A 101 -11.05 -15.95 7.85
N SER A 102 -10.92 -15.76 6.53
CA SER A 102 -10.19 -14.62 5.96
C SER A 102 -10.87 -13.30 6.32
N HIS A 103 -12.20 -13.26 6.23
CA HIS A 103 -12.96 -12.06 6.52
C HIS A 103 -12.88 -11.66 8.00
N HIS A 104 -13.03 -12.61 8.93
CA HIS A 104 -12.89 -12.33 10.37
C HIS A 104 -11.48 -11.86 10.71
N LEU A 105 -10.44 -12.56 10.23
CA LEU A 105 -9.06 -12.13 10.44
C LEU A 105 -8.81 -10.70 9.93
N PHE A 106 -9.38 -10.38 8.76
CA PHE A 106 -9.29 -9.04 8.19
C PHE A 106 -9.99 -7.99 9.06
N LEU A 107 -11.21 -8.28 9.55
CA LEU A 107 -11.95 -7.37 10.41
C LEU A 107 -11.29 -7.17 11.77
N ASP A 108 -10.70 -8.21 12.36
CA ASP A 108 -9.96 -8.13 13.61
C ASP A 108 -8.75 -7.19 13.47
N GLU A 109 -7.99 -7.32 12.39
CA GLU A 109 -6.84 -6.45 12.13
C GLU A 109 -7.26 -5.03 11.73
N LEU A 110 -8.36 -4.88 10.99
CA LEU A 110 -8.94 -3.58 10.68
C LEU A 110 -9.37 -2.84 11.96
N ALA A 111 -10.02 -3.53 12.90
CA ALA A 111 -10.43 -2.95 14.18
C ALA A 111 -9.25 -2.46 15.01
N ILE A 112 -8.12 -3.16 15.00
CA ILE A 112 -6.87 -2.73 15.66
C ILE A 112 -6.21 -1.56 14.90
N THR A 113 -6.47 -1.46 13.59
CA THR A 113 -5.88 -0.47 12.69
C THR A 113 -6.56 0.90 12.79
N LEU A 114 -7.88 0.91 12.94
CA LEU A 114 -8.67 2.13 13.02
C LEU A 114 -8.37 2.92 14.32
N PRO A 115 -8.49 4.26 14.28
CA PRO A 115 -8.24 5.13 15.44
C PRO A 115 -9.27 4.97 16.56
#